data_AF-A0A6N4V454-F1
#
_entry.id   AF-A0A6N4V454-F1
#
_cell.length_a   1.000
_cell.length_b   1.000
_cell.length_c   1.000
_cell.angle_alpha   90.00
_cell.angle_beta   90.00
_cell.angle_gamma   90.00
#
_symmetry.space_group_name_H-M   'P 1'
#
loop_
_entity.id
_entity.type
_entity.pdbx_description
1 polymer ?
#
loop_
_entity_poly.entity_id
_entity_poly.type
_entity_poly.pdbx_seq_one_letter_code
_entity_poly.pdbx_strand_id
1 'polypeptide(L)'
;MIASNYAPGDGGEWGGVYFAAHRESSGQVWASITLFGQHRGDVHIKAMSETMRPTAVGCGPRVLRALTEPAESEDARLWRQEAHRYQQKRRDALAARGHAIVLAQPVTLTNGMVLDTVVVDSLRCWSANDDRLRIRPQWDWFMRDWQQSP
;
A
#
# COMPACT_ATOMS: atom_id res chain seq x y z
N MET A 1 13.06 -17.52 -7.69
CA MET A 1 12.40 -16.20 -7.55
C MET A 1 12.26 -15.58 -8.94
N ILE A 2 11.07 -15.14 -9.34
CA ILE A 2 10.78 -14.57 -10.67
C ILE A 2 10.79 -13.04 -10.66
N ALA A 3 10.16 -12.45 -9.65
CA ALA A 3 10.09 -11.02 -9.45
C ALA A 3 10.02 -10.74 -7.96
N SER A 4 10.46 -9.55 -7.55
CA SER A 4 10.32 -9.10 -6.18
C SER A 4 10.29 -7.59 -6.09
N ASN A 5 9.83 -7.09 -4.96
CA ASN A 5 10.00 -5.70 -4.57
C ASN A 5 9.97 -5.54 -3.05
N TYR A 6 10.58 -4.44 -2.61
CA TYR A 6 10.50 -3.98 -1.23
C TYR A 6 9.45 -2.87 -1.12
N ALA A 7 8.74 -2.84 0.00
CA ALA A 7 7.93 -1.71 0.42
C ALA A 7 8.29 -1.34 1.87
N PRO A 8 8.51 -0.07 2.17
CA PRO A 8 8.70 0.38 3.55
C PRO A 8 7.42 0.17 4.37
N GLY A 9 7.59 -0.11 5.67
CA GLY A 9 6.47 -0.25 6.59
C GLY A 9 5.64 1.03 6.71
N ASP A 10 4.40 0.89 7.14
CA ASP A 10 3.43 1.98 7.31
C ASP A 10 3.77 2.93 8.47
N GLY A 11 4.69 2.55 9.37
CA GLY A 11 5.17 3.38 10.47
C GLY A 11 4.86 2.85 11.86
N GLY A 12 4.37 1.60 11.98
CA GLY A 12 4.32 0.85 13.24
C GLY A 12 5.63 0.13 13.58
N GLU A 13 5.53 -1.02 14.27
CA GLU A 13 6.65 -1.89 14.68
C GLU A 13 7.41 -2.55 13.51
N TRP A 14 6.80 -2.57 12.33
CA TRP A 14 7.37 -3.19 11.13
C TRP A 14 8.15 -2.17 10.31
N GLY A 15 9.45 -2.44 10.10
CA GLY A 15 10.35 -1.60 9.32
C GLY A 15 10.11 -1.74 7.81
N GLY A 16 9.57 -2.87 7.36
CA GLY A 16 9.34 -3.11 5.94
C GLY A 16 8.70 -4.44 5.59
N VAL A 17 8.35 -4.55 4.30
CA VAL A 17 7.73 -5.71 3.69
C VAL A 17 8.45 -6.05 2.39
N TYR A 18 8.80 -7.32 2.22
CA TYR A 18 9.34 -7.86 0.99
C TYR A 18 8.29 -8.75 0.31
N PHE A 19 8.05 -8.52 -0.96
CA PHE A 19 7.17 -9.32 -1.80
C PHE A 19 8.01 -10.05 -2.85
N ALA A 20 7.74 -11.33 -3.07
CA ALA A 20 8.39 -12.11 -4.12
C ALA A 20 7.45 -13.11 -4.77
N ALA A 21 7.58 -13.27 -6.09
CA ALA A 21 6.92 -14.31 -6.87
C ALA A 21 7.80 -15.55 -6.95
N HIS A 22 7.29 -16.68 -6.47
CA HIS A 22 7.98 -17.97 -6.44
C HIS A 22 7.31 -18.94 -7.41
N ARG A 23 8.12 -19.69 -8.17
CA ARG A 23 7.64 -20.77 -9.02
C ARG A 23 7.82 -22.09 -8.27
N GLU A 24 6.76 -22.87 -8.19
CA GLU A 24 6.81 -24.24 -7.69
C GLU A 24 7.24 -25.23 -8.78
N SER A 25 7.55 -26.46 -8.38
CA SER A 25 7.84 -27.55 -9.32
C SER A 25 6.68 -27.84 -10.27
N SER A 26 5.43 -27.60 -9.84
CA SER A 26 4.21 -27.67 -10.66
C SER A 26 4.16 -26.63 -11.79
N GLY A 27 5.04 -25.63 -11.76
CA GLY A 27 5.04 -24.49 -12.68
C GLY A 27 4.16 -23.32 -12.21
N GLN A 28 3.32 -23.50 -11.19
CA GLN A 28 2.50 -22.43 -10.60
C GLN A 28 3.38 -21.34 -9.98
N VAL A 29 2.96 -20.09 -10.11
CA VAL A 29 3.63 -18.93 -9.52
C VAL A 29 2.72 -18.24 -8.51
N TRP A 30 3.21 -18.10 -7.27
CA TRP A 30 2.50 -17.50 -6.14
C TRP A 30 3.36 -16.45 -5.42
N ALA A 31 2.73 -15.61 -4.60
CA ALA A 31 3.41 -14.55 -3.87
C ALA A 31 3.76 -14.95 -2.42
N SER A 32 5.03 -14.83 -2.06
CA SER A 32 5.50 -14.84 -0.67
C SER A 32 5.70 -13.41 -0.17
N ILE A 33 5.32 -13.18 1.09
CA ILE A 33 5.39 -11.89 1.77
C ILE A 33 6.21 -12.08 3.05
N THR A 34 7.28 -11.29 3.20
CA THR A 34 8.09 -11.27 4.43
C THR A 34 7.98 -9.90 5.09
N LEU A 35 7.39 -9.85 6.28
CA LEU A 35 7.39 -8.69 7.15
C LEU A 35 8.65 -8.72 8.02
N PHE A 36 9.29 -7.57 8.21
CA PHE A 36 10.38 -7.44 9.18
C PHE A 36 10.29 -6.12 9.95
N GLY A 37 10.66 -6.16 11.23
CA GLY A 37 10.43 -5.06 12.16
C GLY A 37 11.35 -5.12 13.36
N GLN A 38 11.37 -4.02 14.12
CA GLN A 38 12.02 -3.96 15.42
C GLN A 38 10.99 -3.56 16.46
N HIS A 39 10.88 -4.35 17.52
CA HIS A 39 10.03 -4.04 18.66
C HIS A 39 10.82 -4.28 19.93
N ARG A 40 10.91 -3.26 20.80
CA ARG A 40 11.63 -3.31 22.09
C ARG A 40 13.10 -3.78 21.98
N GLY A 41 13.75 -3.53 20.85
CA GLY A 41 15.14 -3.92 20.60
C GLY A 41 15.31 -5.29 19.92
N ASP A 42 14.23 -6.07 19.80
CA ASP A 42 14.24 -7.37 19.12
C ASP A 42 13.88 -7.22 17.64
N VAL A 43 14.52 -8.03 16.79
CA VAL A 43 14.18 -8.12 15.37
C VAL A 43 13.11 -9.20 15.16
N HIS A 44 11.96 -8.80 14.64
CA HIS A 44 10.88 -9.69 14.27
C HIS A 44 10.86 -9.91 12.76
N ILE A 45 10.72 -11.16 12.33
CA ILE A 45 10.54 -11.53 10.93
C ILE A 45 9.36 -12.49 10.85
N LYS A 46 8.42 -12.23 9.94
CA LYS A 46 7.26 -13.09 9.68
C LYS A 46 7.12 -13.34 8.18
N ALA A 47 7.22 -14.61 7.78
CA ALA A 47 6.96 -15.04 6.41
C ALA A 47 5.53 -15.56 6.26
N MET A 48 4.87 -15.20 5.17
CA MET A 48 3.49 -15.55 4.83
C MET A 48 3.36 -15.72 3.31
N SER A 49 2.29 -16.34 2.86
CA SER A 49 1.87 -16.39 1.44
C SER A 49 0.63 -15.51 1.22
N GLU A 50 0.31 -15.23 -0.05
CA GLU A 50 -0.93 -14.54 -0.44
C GLU A 50 -2.20 -15.24 0.08
N THR A 51 -2.15 -16.55 0.33
CA THR A 51 -3.25 -17.34 0.90
C THR A 51 -3.54 -17.02 2.37
N MET A 52 -2.63 -16.35 3.08
CA MET A 52 -2.81 -15.96 4.49
C MET A 52 -3.36 -14.53 4.65
N ARG A 53 -3.70 -13.87 3.53
CA ARG A 53 -4.16 -12.47 3.46
C ARG A 53 -3.30 -11.49 4.27
N PRO A 54 -1.95 -11.49 4.07
CA PRO A 54 -1.12 -10.44 4.65
C PRO A 54 -1.44 -9.08 4.00
N THR A 55 -0.80 -8.00 4.47
CA THR A 55 -0.93 -6.70 3.78
C THR A 55 -0.55 -6.81 2.31
N ALA A 56 -1.38 -6.23 1.43
CA ALA A 56 -1.10 -6.09 0.00
C ALA A 56 -0.42 -4.75 -0.33
N VAL A 57 -0.35 -3.84 0.66
CA VAL A 57 0.18 -2.49 0.51
C VAL A 57 1.65 -2.55 0.11
N GLY A 58 1.95 -1.98 -1.04
CA GLY A 58 3.31 -1.94 -1.57
C GLY A 58 3.70 -3.15 -2.42
N CYS A 59 2.84 -4.15 -2.61
CA CYS A 59 3.09 -5.21 -3.59
C CYS A 59 3.21 -4.62 -5.00
N GLY A 60 4.35 -4.81 -5.66
CA GLY A 60 4.70 -4.15 -6.91
C GLY A 60 4.07 -4.80 -8.14
N PRO A 61 3.89 -4.04 -9.24
CA PRO A 61 3.23 -4.56 -10.45
C PRO A 61 4.02 -5.67 -11.15
N ARG A 62 5.34 -5.76 -10.94
CA ARG A 62 6.17 -6.85 -11.46
C ARG A 62 5.89 -8.18 -10.76
N VAL A 63 5.65 -8.16 -9.45
CA VAL A 63 5.26 -9.35 -8.68
C VAL A 63 3.89 -9.81 -9.14
N LEU A 64 2.89 -8.90 -9.17
CA LEU A 64 1.52 -9.23 -9.59
C LEU A 64 1.45 -9.83 -11.00
N ARG A 65 2.17 -9.26 -11.98
CA ARG A 65 2.18 -9.81 -13.35
C ARG A 65 2.82 -11.18 -13.48
N ALA A 66 3.63 -11.60 -12.51
CA ALA A 66 4.29 -12.90 -12.55
C ALA A 66 3.39 -14.03 -12.02
N LEU A 67 2.32 -13.72 -11.29
CA LEU A 67 1.49 -14.70 -10.62
C LEU A 67 0.64 -15.49 -11.62
N THR A 68 0.49 -16.78 -11.39
CA THR A 68 -0.33 -17.66 -12.23
C THR A 68 -1.80 -17.43 -11.96
N GLU A 69 -2.61 -17.23 -13.00
CA GLU A 69 -4.07 -17.20 -12.92
C GLU A 69 -4.68 -18.53 -13.37
N PRO A 70 -5.79 -18.99 -12.76
CA PRO A 70 -6.45 -18.39 -11.60
C PRO A 70 -5.62 -18.54 -10.31
N ALA A 71 -5.88 -17.70 -9.31
CA ALA A 71 -5.34 -17.89 -7.97
C ALA A 71 -5.80 -19.24 -7.38
N GLU A 72 -4.93 -19.87 -6.59
CA GLU A 72 -5.15 -21.22 -6.01
C GLU A 72 -6.27 -21.25 -4.95
N SER A 73 -6.47 -20.12 -4.26
CA SER A 73 -7.50 -20.00 -3.23
C SER A 73 -8.22 -18.67 -3.32
N GLU A 74 -9.40 -18.63 -2.70
CA GLU A 74 -10.19 -17.41 -2.56
C GLU A 74 -9.42 -16.32 -1.82
N ASP A 75 -8.68 -16.69 -0.76
CA ASP A 75 -7.85 -15.75 -0.01
C ASP A 75 -6.74 -15.14 -0.87
N ALA A 76 -6.06 -15.95 -1.70
CA ALA A 76 -5.07 -15.46 -2.65
C ALA A 76 -5.71 -14.53 -3.70
N ARG A 77 -6.90 -14.89 -4.22
CA ARG A 77 -7.66 -14.08 -5.17
C ARG A 77 -7.98 -12.70 -4.57
N LEU A 78 -8.50 -12.65 -3.34
CA LEU A 78 -8.84 -11.41 -2.65
C LEU A 78 -7.60 -10.57 -2.37
N TRP A 79 -6.50 -11.19 -1.95
CA TRP A 79 -5.23 -10.49 -1.74
C TRP A 79 -4.69 -9.84 -3.03
N ARG A 80 -4.72 -10.57 -4.16
CA ARG A 80 -4.31 -10.03 -5.47
C ARG A 80 -5.18 -8.85 -5.89
N GLN A 81 -6.50 -8.94 -5.68
CA GLN A 81 -7.43 -7.83 -5.95
C GLN A 81 -7.08 -6.58 -5.13
N GLU A 82 -6.77 -6.75 -3.84
CA GLU A 82 -6.34 -5.65 -3.00
C GLU A 82 -5.02 -5.03 -3.49
N ALA A 83 -4.05 -5.86 -3.89
CA ALA A 83 -2.78 -5.41 -4.43
C ALA A 83 -2.95 -4.62 -5.74
N HIS A 84 -3.83 -5.09 -6.63
CA HIS A 84 -4.19 -4.36 -7.86
C HIS A 84 -4.87 -3.02 -7.54
N ARG A 85 -5.81 -3.00 -6.59
CA ARG A 85 -6.46 -1.77 -6.13
C ARG A 85 -5.44 -0.77 -5.57
N TYR A 86 -4.49 -1.23 -4.77
CA TYR A 86 -3.40 -0.41 -4.25
C TYR A 86 -2.57 0.20 -5.39
N GLN A 87 -2.19 -0.59 -6.40
CA GLN A 87 -1.41 -0.08 -7.53
C GLN A 87 -2.19 0.95 -8.37
N GLN A 88 -3.50 0.77 -8.53
CA GLN A 88 -4.37 1.75 -9.18
C GLN A 88 -4.36 3.08 -8.40
N LYS A 89 -4.71 3.04 -7.10
CA LYS A 89 -4.71 4.23 -6.22
C LYS A 89 -3.36 4.93 -6.20
N ARG A 90 -2.27 4.16 -6.28
CA ARG A 90 -0.90 4.69 -6.32
C ARG A 90 -0.64 5.49 -7.57
N ARG A 91 -1.07 4.98 -8.71
CA ARG A 91 -0.97 5.68 -9.99
C ARG A 91 -1.80 6.95 -9.97
N ASP A 92 -3.03 6.88 -9.49
CA ASP A 92 -3.94 8.03 -9.45
C ASP A 92 -3.38 9.14 -8.56
N ALA A 93 -2.89 8.81 -7.36
CA ALA A 93 -2.27 9.77 -6.46
C ALA A 93 -1.01 10.41 -7.05
N LEU A 94 -0.19 9.64 -7.77
CA LEU A 94 0.98 10.19 -8.46
C LEU A 94 0.59 11.11 -9.62
N ALA A 95 -0.52 10.83 -10.32
CA ALA A 95 -1.05 11.70 -11.36
C ALA A 95 -1.62 13.00 -10.77
N ALA A 96 -2.19 12.95 -9.57
CA ALA A 96 -2.68 14.12 -8.83
C ALA A 96 -1.58 14.92 -8.10
N ARG A 97 -0.30 14.57 -8.27
CA ARG A 97 0.79 15.22 -7.56
C ARG A 97 0.87 16.72 -7.90
N GLY A 98 0.91 17.56 -6.87
CA GLY A 98 0.89 19.02 -7.00
C GLY A 98 -0.50 19.62 -7.23
N HIS A 99 -1.54 18.80 -7.29
CA HIS A 99 -2.93 19.24 -7.42
C HIS A 99 -3.70 19.02 -6.11
N ALA A 100 -4.72 19.84 -5.90
CA ALA A 100 -5.69 19.65 -4.83
C ALA A 100 -6.63 18.49 -5.15
N ILE A 101 -6.92 17.68 -4.15
CA ILE A 101 -7.90 16.59 -4.19
C ILE A 101 -8.92 16.79 -3.08
N VAL A 102 -10.18 16.46 -3.38
CA VAL A 102 -11.28 16.40 -2.41
C VAL A 102 -11.43 14.96 -1.94
N LEU A 103 -11.31 14.75 -0.63
CA LEU A 103 -11.51 13.47 0.03
C LEU A 103 -13.00 13.13 0.02
N ALA A 104 -13.37 11.89 -0.32
CA ALA A 104 -14.78 11.46 -0.28
C ALA A 104 -15.34 11.43 1.15
N GLN A 105 -14.47 11.29 2.15
CA GLN A 105 -14.81 11.40 3.56
C GLN A 105 -13.81 12.34 4.24
N PRO A 106 -14.28 13.43 4.88
CA PRO A 106 -13.40 14.31 5.62
C PRO A 106 -12.64 13.56 6.71
N VAL A 107 -11.42 14.02 6.98
CA VAL A 107 -10.52 13.42 7.96
C VAL A 107 -10.32 14.39 9.11
N THR A 108 -10.59 13.94 10.33
CA THR A 108 -10.35 14.72 11.55
C THR A 108 -8.98 14.38 12.11
N LEU A 109 -8.11 15.38 12.24
CA LEU A 109 -6.82 15.26 12.89
C LEU A 109 -6.95 15.22 14.42
N THR A 110 -5.89 14.80 15.10
CA THR A 110 -5.85 14.73 16.57
C THR A 110 -6.04 16.08 17.26
N ASN A 111 -5.72 17.19 16.59
CA ASN A 111 -5.96 18.54 17.10
C ASN A 111 -7.40 19.06 16.82
N GLY A 112 -8.29 18.21 16.31
CA GLY A 112 -9.70 18.54 16.02
C GLY A 112 -9.92 19.18 14.64
N MET A 113 -8.87 19.46 13.88
CA MET A 113 -9.02 20.06 12.55
C MET A 113 -9.58 19.06 11.55
N VAL A 114 -10.57 19.48 10.78
CA VAL A 114 -11.21 18.66 9.74
C VAL A 114 -10.62 19.02 8.38
N LEU A 115 -10.24 18.00 7.62
CA LEU A 115 -9.69 18.11 6.27
C LEU A 115 -10.63 17.44 5.28
N ASP A 116 -11.15 18.19 4.33
CA ASP A 116 -11.86 17.66 3.16
C ASP A 116 -11.05 17.79 1.86
N THR A 117 -10.07 18.69 1.84
CA THR A 117 -9.26 19.03 0.67
C THR A 117 -7.79 19.07 1.05
N VAL A 118 -6.95 18.45 0.22
CA VAL A 118 -5.50 18.34 0.44
C VAL A 118 -4.76 18.40 -0.89
N VAL A 119 -3.51 18.85 -0.89
CA VAL A 119 -2.61 18.79 -2.06
C VAL A 119 -1.67 17.61 -1.91
N VAL A 120 -1.53 16.82 -2.96
CA VAL A 120 -0.65 15.64 -2.97
C VAL A 120 0.78 16.06 -3.30
N ASP A 121 1.64 16.36 -2.32
CA ASP A 121 3.07 16.64 -2.60
C ASP A 121 3.82 15.37 -3.02
N SER A 122 3.54 14.26 -2.33
CA SER A 122 4.08 12.92 -2.57
C SER A 122 3.19 11.85 -1.92
N LEU A 123 3.47 10.57 -2.15
CA LEU A 123 2.77 9.47 -1.48
C LEU A 123 2.96 9.43 0.06
N ARG A 124 3.89 10.22 0.60
CA ARG A 124 4.23 10.23 2.04
C ARG A 124 4.01 11.59 2.70
N CYS A 125 3.61 12.59 1.94
CA CYS A 125 3.44 13.95 2.41
C CYS A 125 2.35 14.60 1.57
N TRP A 126 1.29 15.04 2.22
CA TRP A 126 0.24 15.89 1.67
C TRP A 126 0.27 17.23 2.40
N SER A 127 -0.17 18.30 1.76
CA SER A 127 -0.35 19.60 2.41
C SER A 127 -1.83 19.98 2.50
N ALA A 128 -2.16 20.77 3.52
CA ALA A 128 -3.48 21.35 3.72
C ALA A 128 -3.34 22.80 4.21
N ASN A 129 -4.37 23.62 3.97
CA ASN A 129 -4.47 25.03 4.38
C ASN A 129 -3.27 25.92 3.98
N ASP A 130 -3.39 26.60 2.83
CA ASP A 130 -2.42 27.60 2.33
C ASP A 130 -0.94 27.23 2.57
N ASP A 131 -0.59 25.96 2.27
CA ASP A 131 0.75 25.37 2.35
C ASP A 131 1.42 25.26 3.74
N ARG A 132 0.71 25.53 4.85
CA ARG A 132 1.34 25.52 6.19
C ARG A 132 1.30 24.17 6.91
N LEU A 133 0.32 23.32 6.64
CA LEU A 133 0.23 22.03 7.32
C LEU A 133 0.69 20.90 6.43
N ARG A 134 1.80 20.26 6.81
CA ARG A 134 2.27 19.01 6.22
C ARG A 134 1.76 17.82 7.00
N ILE A 135 1.19 16.87 6.27
CA ILE A 135 0.52 15.70 6.84
C ILE A 135 1.16 14.48 6.22
N ARG A 136 1.52 13.50 7.05
CA ARG A 136 1.83 12.16 6.58
C ARG A 136 0.51 11.41 6.43
N PRO A 137 0.01 11.16 5.21
CA PRO A 137 -1.22 10.42 5.05
C PRO A 137 -1.03 9.01 5.62
N GLN A 138 -2.01 8.55 6.38
CA GLN A 138 -2.07 7.13 6.72
C GLN A 138 -2.36 6.32 5.45
N TRP A 139 -1.95 5.06 5.45
CA TRP A 139 -2.10 4.20 4.28
C TRP A 139 -3.58 4.01 3.88
N ASP A 140 -4.49 4.03 4.86
CA ASP A 140 -5.93 3.91 4.63
C ASP A 140 -6.50 5.17 3.99
N TRP A 141 -5.99 6.37 4.30
CA TRP A 141 -6.43 7.63 3.67
C TRP A 141 -6.11 7.65 2.18
N PHE A 142 -4.92 7.17 1.82
CA PHE A 142 -4.51 6.99 0.43
C PHE A 142 -5.39 5.97 -0.31
N MET A 143 -5.92 4.96 0.40
CA MET A 143 -6.80 3.93 -0.15
C MET A 143 -8.27 4.36 -0.23
N ARG A 144 -8.68 5.48 0.40
CA ARG A 144 -10.05 6.03 0.30
C ARG A 144 -10.35 6.56 -1.09
N ASP A 145 -11.62 6.78 -1.36
CA ASP A 145 -12.06 7.50 -2.56
C ASP A 145 -11.81 9.00 -2.40
N TRP A 146 -11.38 9.62 -3.48
CA TRP A 146 -11.11 11.03 -3.60
C TRP A 146 -11.13 11.40 -5.08
N GLN A 147 -11.37 12.66 -5.37
CA GLN A 147 -11.42 13.20 -6.73
C GLN A 147 -10.53 14.44 -6.81
N GLN A 148 -9.99 14.74 -7.99
CA GLN A 148 -9.31 16.02 -8.18
C GLN A 148 -10.32 17.15 -8.03
N SER A 149 -9.92 18.24 -7.37
CA SER A 149 -10.73 19.45 -7.36
C SER A 149 -10.89 19.99 -8.81
N PRO A 150 -12.03 20.60 -9.14
CA PRO A 150 -12.28 21.18 -10.47
C PRO A 150 -11.22 22.18 -10.91
#